data_AF-A0A951CXM9-F1
#
_entry.id   AF-A0A951CXM9-F1
#
_cell.length_a   1.000
_cell.length_b   1.000
_cell.length_c   1.000
_cell.angle_alpha   90.00
_cell.angle_beta   90.00
_cell.angle_gamma   90.00
#
_symmetry.space_group_name_H-M   'P 1'
#
loop_
_entity.id
_entity.type
_entity.pdbx_description
1 polymer ?
#
loop_
_entity_poly.entity_id
_entity_poly.type
_entity_poly.pdbx_seq_one_letter_code
_entity_poly.pdbx_strand_id
1 'polypeptide(L)'
;MRICQPRKLLSPRRGVTLATLLLAPAVFGQQVTYFPYLQLGDNGPLGTTDQVVVAWQTSETTPNTSSYRVDFGLTTGYGSTISPSARVVDNYLSIDSTLPVSPTTYGAHSDYTAILTGLSFDTTYYYRVSGPGMPANGFTASFHTRKLGSVFSFAVEGDEGYFPVVPNSSPAKIVDYEARIAHLIYNAGSISVQGSASRPAPDFILNAGDNVYTVSSEGNYRDFFFPVFNSDTDTNETGAPIIRSMLYYIVDGN
;
A
#
# COMPACT_ATOMS: atom_id res chain seq x y z
N MET A 1 -50.33 20.38 78.19
CA MET A 1 -50.28 20.49 76.72
C MET A 1 -48.82 20.32 76.28
N ARG A 2 -48.40 19.08 76.03
CA ARG A 2 -47.07 18.74 75.47
C ARG A 2 -47.35 17.96 74.20
N ILE A 3 -47.05 18.57 73.07
CA ILE A 3 -47.31 18.03 71.74
C ILE A 3 -46.11 17.17 71.34
N CYS A 4 -46.36 15.87 71.16
CA CYS A 4 -45.47 14.94 70.47
C CYS A 4 -45.28 15.38 69.02
N GLN A 5 -44.04 15.53 68.56
CA GLN A 5 -43.71 15.57 67.13
C GLN A 5 -43.37 14.16 66.60
N PRO A 6 -43.83 13.78 65.40
CA PRO A 6 -43.54 12.47 64.82
C PRO A 6 -42.19 12.45 64.06
N ARG A 7 -41.46 11.33 64.23
CA ARG A 7 -40.32 10.91 63.40
C ARG A 7 -40.74 10.79 61.93
N LYS A 8 -40.07 11.50 61.03
CA LYS A 8 -40.11 11.24 59.58
C LYS A 8 -38.97 10.29 59.20
N LEU A 9 -39.32 9.11 58.68
CA LEU A 9 -38.46 8.27 57.84
C LEU A 9 -38.72 8.63 56.38
N LEU A 10 -37.67 8.89 55.61
CA LEU A 10 -37.55 8.92 54.13
C LEU A 10 -36.09 9.33 53.85
N SER A 11 -35.28 8.82 52.94
CA SER A 11 -35.21 7.66 52.03
C SER A 11 -33.75 7.72 51.50
N PRO A 12 -33.04 6.60 51.20
CA PRO A 12 -31.69 6.72 50.67
C PRO A 12 -31.74 7.20 49.22
N ARG A 13 -31.21 8.40 48.95
CA ARG A 13 -30.93 8.88 47.61
C ARG A 13 -29.86 7.99 46.99
N ARG A 14 -30.26 7.07 46.11
CA ARG A 14 -29.36 6.42 45.17
C ARG A 14 -28.85 7.50 44.20
N GLY A 15 -27.65 7.99 44.46
CA GLY A 15 -26.91 8.79 43.48
C GLY A 15 -26.61 7.90 42.29
N VAL A 16 -27.24 8.17 41.16
CA VAL A 16 -26.84 7.61 39.87
C VAL A 16 -25.61 8.38 39.44
N THR A 17 -24.43 7.78 39.63
CA THR A 17 -23.19 8.28 39.05
C THR A 17 -23.29 8.05 37.54
N LEU A 18 -23.56 9.12 36.79
CA LEU A 18 -23.49 9.11 35.33
C LEU A 18 -22.01 8.96 34.98
N ALA A 19 -21.56 7.73 34.72
CA ALA A 19 -20.26 7.50 34.11
C ALA A 19 -20.34 8.00 32.66
N THR A 20 -19.85 9.22 32.43
CA THR A 20 -19.53 9.70 31.08
C THR A 20 -18.42 8.79 30.53
N LEU A 21 -18.80 7.73 29.82
CA LEU A 21 -17.88 7.10 28.88
C LEU A 21 -17.54 8.17 27.85
N LEU A 22 -16.33 8.72 27.94
CA LEU A 22 -15.66 9.31 26.79
C LEU A 22 -15.46 8.18 25.78
N LEU A 23 -16.47 7.93 24.96
CA LEU A 23 -16.29 7.24 23.70
C LEU A 23 -15.34 8.14 22.91
N ALA A 24 -14.07 7.75 22.84
CA ALA A 24 -13.19 8.26 21.78
C ALA A 24 -13.97 8.10 20.47
N PRO A 25 -14.02 9.13 19.60
CA PRO A 25 -14.61 8.95 18.29
C PRO A 25 -13.88 7.76 17.67
N ALA A 26 -14.59 6.66 17.51
CA ALA A 26 -14.17 5.64 16.56
C ALA A 26 -14.03 6.41 15.25
N VAL A 27 -12.83 6.43 14.69
CA VAL A 27 -12.56 6.95 13.36
C VAL A 27 -13.24 5.98 12.38
N PHE A 28 -14.56 6.06 12.31
CA PHE A 28 -15.36 5.47 11.27
C PHE A 28 -15.05 6.28 10.01
N GLY A 29 -14.36 5.68 9.04
CA GLY A 29 -14.30 6.21 7.68
C GLY A 29 -12.91 6.51 7.10
N GLN A 30 -11.81 6.22 7.81
CA GLN A 30 -10.48 6.31 7.20
C GLN A 30 -10.17 5.07 6.37
N GLN A 31 -10.15 5.22 5.05
CA GLN A 31 -9.84 4.14 4.11
C GLN A 31 -8.38 4.27 3.69
N VAL A 32 -7.64 3.16 3.75
CA VAL A 32 -6.38 3.01 3.00
C VAL A 32 -6.76 2.78 1.55
N THR A 33 -6.43 3.73 0.69
CA THR A 33 -6.83 3.73 -0.72
C THR A 33 -5.82 3.00 -1.58
N TYR A 34 -4.55 3.08 -1.18
CA TYR A 34 -3.46 2.32 -1.74
C TYR A 34 -2.69 1.70 -0.58
N PHE A 35 -2.70 0.36 -0.51
CA PHE A 35 -1.94 -0.36 0.52
C PHE A 35 -0.44 -0.15 0.36
N PRO A 36 0.36 -0.32 1.43
CA PRO A 36 1.79 -0.10 1.39
C PRO A 36 2.49 -0.82 0.24
N TYR A 37 3.35 -0.07 -0.46
CA TYR A 37 4.16 -0.51 -1.58
C TYR A 37 5.55 0.14 -1.49
N LEU A 38 6.48 -0.36 -2.30
CA LEU A 38 7.89 0.00 -2.26
C LEU A 38 8.24 0.90 -3.44
N GLN A 39 9.12 1.86 -3.18
CA GLN A 39 9.80 2.66 -4.19
C GLN A 39 11.31 2.63 -3.90
N LEU A 40 12.11 2.83 -4.94
CA LEU A 40 13.53 3.14 -4.75
C LEU A 40 13.67 4.42 -3.93
N GLY A 41 14.48 4.38 -2.88
CA GLY A 41 14.53 5.47 -1.91
C GLY A 41 15.24 6.71 -2.43
N ASP A 42 16.52 6.57 -2.78
CA ASP A 42 17.40 7.70 -3.08
C ASP A 42 17.32 8.16 -4.54
N ASN A 43 16.73 7.34 -5.41
CA ASN A 43 16.69 7.49 -6.87
C ASN A 43 18.06 7.92 -7.47
N GLY A 44 19.15 7.57 -6.77
CA GLY A 44 20.48 8.14 -6.95
C GLY A 44 21.58 7.08 -6.95
N PRO A 45 22.86 7.49 -7.02
CA PRO A 45 23.98 6.57 -7.01
C PRO A 45 24.00 5.72 -5.74
N LEU A 46 24.48 4.48 -5.85
CA LEU A 46 24.66 3.58 -4.72
C LEU A 46 25.58 4.22 -3.67
N GLY A 47 25.06 4.40 -2.46
CA GLY A 47 25.81 4.90 -1.31
C GLY A 47 26.56 3.79 -0.55
N THR A 48 26.98 4.08 0.68
CA THR A 48 27.60 3.07 1.59
C THR A 48 26.58 2.09 2.17
N THR A 49 25.30 2.45 2.16
CA THR A 49 24.15 1.65 2.60
C THR A 49 23.00 1.89 1.64
N ASP A 50 22.05 0.96 1.60
CA ASP A 50 20.86 1.08 0.78
C ASP A 50 19.73 1.88 1.48
N GLN A 51 18.76 2.30 0.67
CA GLN A 51 17.56 3.01 1.08
C GLN A 51 16.35 2.55 0.27
N VAL A 52 15.23 2.32 0.96
CA VAL A 52 13.93 1.95 0.35
C VAL A 52 12.84 2.83 0.93
N VAL A 53 11.90 3.27 0.09
CA VAL A 53 10.72 4.02 0.51
C VAL A 53 9.54 3.06 0.61
N VAL A 54 8.84 3.08 1.74
CA VAL A 54 7.52 2.48 1.90
C VAL A 54 6.49 3.60 1.75
N ALA A 55 5.64 3.51 0.74
CA ALA A 55 4.60 4.50 0.44
C ALA A 55 3.20 3.88 0.56
N TRP A 56 2.21 4.68 0.94
CA TRP A 56 0.79 4.31 0.93
C TRP A 56 -0.07 5.57 0.86
N GLN A 57 -1.37 5.40 0.62
CA GLN A 57 -2.29 6.52 0.59
C GLN A 57 -3.54 6.24 1.41
N THR A 58 -4.15 7.33 1.89
CA THR A 58 -5.40 7.28 2.65
C THR A 58 -6.39 8.29 2.10
N SER A 59 -7.67 8.07 2.37
CA SER A 59 -8.76 9.01 2.04
C SER A 59 -8.76 10.30 2.88
N GLU A 60 -7.76 10.55 3.72
CA GLU A 60 -7.72 11.74 4.57
C GLU A 60 -7.29 12.98 3.79
N THR A 61 -7.94 14.10 4.04
CA THR A 61 -7.55 15.41 3.46
C THR A 61 -6.61 16.21 4.37
N THR A 62 -6.27 15.67 5.54
CA THR A 62 -5.32 16.26 6.49
C THR A 62 -4.51 15.11 7.09
N PRO A 63 -3.22 14.98 6.73
CA PRO A 63 -2.43 13.84 7.18
C PRO A 63 -2.22 13.85 8.70
N ASN A 64 -2.25 12.67 9.30
CA ASN A 64 -1.90 12.45 10.70
C ASN A 64 -0.70 11.50 10.79
N THR A 65 0.50 12.01 10.57
CA THR A 65 1.73 11.19 10.60
C THR A 65 1.97 10.52 11.95
N SER A 66 1.43 11.06 13.05
CA SER A 66 1.57 10.48 14.39
C SER A 66 0.70 9.24 14.62
N SER A 67 -0.34 9.02 13.80
CA SER A 67 -1.19 7.82 13.90
C SER A 67 -0.58 6.61 13.18
N TYR A 68 0.45 6.84 12.37
CA TYR A 68 1.13 5.82 11.60
C TYR A 68 2.57 5.56 12.08
N ARG A 69 3.02 4.32 11.91
CA ARG A 69 4.41 3.92 12.13
C ARG A 69 4.81 2.81 11.16
N VAL A 70 6.10 2.77 10.83
CA VAL A 70 6.71 1.66 10.09
C VAL A 70 7.77 1.01 10.95
N ASP A 71 7.53 -0.25 11.32
CA ASP A 71 8.52 -1.10 12.00
C ASP A 71 9.26 -1.92 10.93
N PHE A 72 10.58 -2.05 11.02
CA PHE A 72 11.36 -2.87 10.08
C PHE A 72 12.59 -3.52 10.72
N GLY A 73 13.12 -4.57 10.10
CA GLY A 73 14.33 -5.24 10.53
C GLY A 73 14.62 -6.54 9.78
N LEU A 74 15.69 -7.24 10.19
CA LEU A 74 16.12 -8.50 9.57
C LEU A 74 15.22 -9.70 9.90
N THR A 75 14.29 -9.53 10.84
CA THR A 75 13.31 -10.55 11.24
C THR A 75 11.95 -9.89 11.44
N THR A 76 10.90 -10.70 11.57
CA THR A 76 9.54 -10.23 11.90
C THR A 76 9.39 -9.72 13.35
N GLY A 77 10.43 -9.85 14.18
CA GLY A 77 10.54 -9.11 15.43
C GLY A 77 10.84 -7.62 15.22
N TYR A 78 11.19 -7.24 13.98
CA TYR A 78 11.66 -5.92 13.59
C TYR A 78 12.82 -5.48 14.50
N GLY A 79 13.08 -4.18 14.60
CA GLY A 79 14.15 -3.66 15.47
C GLY A 79 14.41 -2.18 15.26
N SER A 80 13.85 -1.61 14.19
CA SER A 80 13.81 -0.18 13.93
C SER A 80 12.37 0.27 13.71
N THR A 81 12.08 1.51 14.07
CA THR A 81 10.77 2.14 13.89
C THR A 81 10.96 3.53 13.32
N ILE A 82 10.16 3.90 12.33
CA ILE A 82 10.15 5.21 11.68
C ILE A 82 8.72 5.77 11.69
N SER A 83 8.61 7.06 11.99
CA SER A 83 7.40 7.84 11.73
C SER A 83 7.40 8.32 10.28
N PRO A 84 6.30 8.15 9.53
CA PRO A 84 6.25 8.61 8.15
C PRO A 84 6.19 10.14 8.05
N SER A 85 6.52 10.63 6.87
CA SER A 85 6.11 11.94 6.39
C SER A 85 4.85 11.81 5.53
N ALA A 86 4.12 12.91 5.35
CA ALA A 86 2.94 12.89 4.50
C ALA A 86 2.67 14.25 3.86
N ARG A 87 1.97 14.24 2.74
CA ARG A 87 1.47 15.43 2.05
C ARG A 87 0.03 15.20 1.59
N VAL A 88 -0.74 16.28 1.46
CA VAL A 88 -2.01 16.23 0.74
C VAL A 88 -1.70 16.24 -0.75
N VAL A 89 -2.32 15.31 -1.46
CA VAL A 89 -2.44 15.33 -2.90
C VAL A 89 -3.86 15.75 -3.22
N ASP A 90 -3.99 16.83 -3.97
CA ASP A 90 -5.28 17.34 -4.43
C ASP A 90 -5.15 17.62 -5.93
N ASN A 91 -5.80 16.76 -6.73
CA ASN A 91 -6.04 16.93 -8.15
C ASN A 91 -4.78 17.24 -9.01
N TYR A 92 -4.07 16.19 -9.47
CA TYR A 92 -2.93 16.30 -10.40
C TYR A 92 -3.24 17.01 -11.72
N LEU A 93 -4.52 17.09 -12.13
CA LEU A 93 -4.95 17.75 -13.37
C LEU A 93 -5.32 19.23 -13.17
N SER A 94 -5.31 19.74 -11.94
CA SER A 94 -5.89 21.05 -11.59
C SER A 94 -5.14 22.29 -12.12
N ILE A 95 -3.93 22.14 -12.67
CA ILE A 95 -3.23 23.30 -13.26
C ILE A 95 -3.87 23.73 -14.59
N ASP A 96 -4.46 22.79 -15.33
CA ASP A 96 -5.16 23.08 -16.58
C ASP A 96 -6.66 22.77 -16.45
N SER A 97 -7.42 23.80 -16.08
CA SER A 97 -8.88 23.73 -15.96
C SER A 97 -9.61 23.43 -17.27
N THR A 98 -8.90 23.37 -18.40
CA THR A 98 -9.47 23.02 -19.71
C THR A 98 -9.46 21.52 -19.99
N LEU A 99 -8.70 20.74 -19.21
CA LEU A 99 -8.69 19.28 -19.31
C LEU A 99 -9.97 18.67 -18.72
N PRO A 100 -10.53 17.60 -19.32
CA PRO A 100 -11.66 16.89 -18.74
C PRO A 100 -11.32 16.32 -17.37
N VAL A 101 -12.16 16.56 -16.37
CA VAL A 101 -12.07 15.86 -15.08
C VAL A 101 -12.49 14.41 -15.30
N SER A 102 -11.60 13.46 -15.00
CA SER A 102 -11.96 12.03 -15.07
C SER A 102 -13.09 11.74 -14.08
N PRO A 103 -14.13 10.97 -14.44
CA PRO A 103 -15.18 10.56 -13.50
C PRO A 103 -14.65 9.70 -12.34
N THR A 104 -13.44 9.17 -12.46
CA THR A 104 -12.75 8.35 -11.45
C THR A 104 -11.75 9.15 -10.61
N THR A 105 -11.63 10.46 -10.83
CA THR A 105 -10.71 11.34 -10.08
C THR A 105 -10.96 11.18 -8.60
N TYR A 106 -9.92 10.83 -7.86
CA TYR A 106 -9.99 10.80 -6.41
C TYR A 106 -9.75 12.24 -5.94
N GLY A 107 -10.63 12.76 -5.07
CA GLY A 107 -10.46 14.12 -4.55
C GLY A 107 -9.20 14.24 -3.67
N ALA A 108 -9.09 15.35 -2.95
CA ALA A 108 -8.02 15.53 -1.97
C ALA A 108 -7.86 14.29 -1.06
N HIS A 109 -6.63 13.81 -0.94
CA HIS A 109 -6.25 12.62 -0.17
C HIS A 109 -4.81 12.76 0.35
N SER A 110 -4.33 11.83 1.17
CA SER A 110 -3.02 11.93 1.80
C SER A 110 -2.06 10.85 1.31
N ASP A 111 -0.91 11.28 0.80
CA ASP A 111 0.24 10.44 0.47
C ASP A 111 1.15 10.35 1.68
N TYR A 112 1.43 9.14 2.15
CA TYR A 112 2.37 8.86 3.22
C TYR A 112 3.62 8.16 2.68
N THR A 113 4.78 8.51 3.23
CA THR A 113 6.06 7.87 2.92
C THR A 113 6.90 7.66 4.17
N ALA A 114 7.53 6.50 4.28
CA ALA A 114 8.55 6.20 5.27
C ALA A 114 9.84 5.77 4.56
N ILE A 115 10.93 6.48 4.84
CA ILE A 115 12.22 6.25 4.20
C ILE A 115 13.06 5.34 5.10
N LEU A 116 13.24 4.08 4.69
CA LEU A 116 14.08 3.11 5.41
C LEU A 116 15.53 3.31 4.99
N THR A 117 16.38 3.80 5.89
CA THR A 117 17.80 4.10 5.62
C THR A 117 18.74 3.15 6.36
N GLY A 118 20.01 3.14 5.95
CA GLY A 118 21.05 2.38 6.64
C GLY A 118 20.92 0.87 6.43
N LEU A 119 20.29 0.48 5.33
CA LEU A 119 20.05 -0.92 5.00
C LEU A 119 21.35 -1.52 4.44
N SER A 120 21.65 -2.76 4.81
CA SER A 120 22.69 -3.53 4.13
C SER A 120 22.22 -3.88 2.73
N PHE A 121 23.10 -3.79 1.73
CA PHE A 121 22.82 -4.30 0.39
C PHE A 121 22.66 -5.83 0.41
N ASP A 122 22.04 -6.39 -0.64
CA ASP A 122 21.85 -7.84 -0.83
C ASP A 122 21.25 -8.55 0.40
N THR A 123 20.32 -7.89 1.09
CA THR A 123 19.76 -8.33 2.37
C THR A 123 18.24 -8.25 2.34
N THR A 124 17.59 -9.29 2.89
CA THR A 124 16.14 -9.30 3.08
C THR A 124 15.76 -8.61 4.39
N TYR A 125 14.83 -7.67 4.30
CA TYR A 125 14.21 -6.98 5.43
C TYR A 125 12.71 -7.27 5.48
N TYR A 126 12.16 -7.33 6.68
CA TYR A 126 10.74 -7.40 6.95
C TYR A 126 10.27 -6.03 7.43
N TYR A 127 9.06 -5.63 7.04
CA TYR A 127 8.45 -4.40 7.51
C TYR A 127 6.98 -4.57 7.85
N ARG A 128 6.50 -3.69 8.73
CA ARG A 128 5.11 -3.56 9.13
C ARG A 128 4.69 -2.11 9.16
N VAL A 129 3.65 -1.77 8.41
CA VAL A 129 2.95 -0.47 8.53
C VAL A 129 1.76 -0.65 9.45
N SER A 130 1.67 0.18 10.49
CA SER A 130 0.55 0.19 11.43
C SER A 130 -0.06 1.58 11.49
N GLY A 131 -1.37 1.64 11.65
CA GLY A 131 -2.14 2.87 11.82
C GLY A 131 -3.61 2.65 11.44
N PRO A 132 -4.42 3.72 11.44
CA PRO A 132 -5.81 3.62 11.04
C PRO A 132 -5.99 3.08 9.61
N GLY A 133 -7.02 2.28 9.39
CA GLY A 133 -7.34 1.66 8.10
C GLY A 133 -6.41 0.52 7.66
N MET A 134 -5.27 0.31 8.33
CA MET A 134 -4.42 -0.88 8.13
C MET A 134 -5.08 -2.13 8.77
N PRO A 135 -4.69 -3.35 8.36
CA PRO A 135 -5.09 -4.57 9.06
C PRO A 135 -4.78 -4.51 10.56
N ALA A 136 -5.55 -5.24 11.39
CA ALA A 136 -5.43 -5.18 12.85
C ALA A 136 -4.02 -5.48 13.38
N ASN A 137 -3.27 -6.34 12.69
CA ASN A 137 -1.88 -6.69 13.02
C ASN A 137 -0.84 -5.87 12.26
N GLY A 138 -1.28 -4.81 11.57
CA GLY A 138 -0.51 -4.05 10.58
C GLY A 138 -0.48 -4.75 9.22
N PHE A 139 -0.17 -3.96 8.19
CA PHE A 139 0.20 -4.49 6.88
C PHE A 139 1.65 -4.94 6.93
N THR A 140 1.93 -6.21 6.59
CA THR A 140 3.26 -6.80 6.70
C THR A 140 3.73 -7.34 5.36
N ALA A 141 4.99 -7.10 5.01
CA ALA A 141 5.65 -7.74 3.88
C ALA A 141 7.17 -7.78 4.12
N SER A 142 7.90 -8.29 3.13
CA SER A 142 9.36 -8.33 3.13
C SER A 142 9.89 -7.93 1.77
N PHE A 143 11.07 -7.33 1.75
CA PHE A 143 11.74 -6.95 0.51
C PHE A 143 13.22 -7.30 0.57
N HIS A 144 13.83 -7.37 -0.61
CA HIS A 144 15.26 -7.54 -0.76
C HIS A 144 15.86 -6.24 -1.29
N THR A 145 16.89 -5.74 -0.63
CA THR A 145 17.60 -4.50 -1.00
C THR A 145 18.35 -4.67 -2.33
N ARG A 146 18.79 -3.55 -2.92
CA ARG A 146 19.66 -3.55 -4.11
C ARG A 146 20.93 -4.38 -3.86
N LYS A 147 21.54 -4.88 -4.95
CA LYS A 147 22.80 -5.63 -4.92
C LYS A 147 23.95 -4.77 -5.45
N LEU A 148 25.16 -5.00 -4.93
CA LEU A 148 26.41 -4.40 -5.41
C LEU A 148 27.25 -5.35 -6.29
N GLY A 149 26.76 -6.57 -6.52
CA GLY A 149 27.50 -7.61 -7.23
C GLY A 149 27.58 -7.39 -8.75
N SER A 150 28.46 -8.15 -9.40
CA SER A 150 28.62 -8.14 -10.86
C SER A 150 27.53 -8.90 -11.62
N VAL A 151 26.66 -9.62 -10.92
CA VAL A 151 25.51 -10.31 -11.48
C VAL A 151 24.26 -9.61 -10.97
N PHE A 152 23.45 -9.13 -11.90
CA PHE A 152 22.22 -8.40 -11.63
C PHE A 152 21.16 -8.86 -12.64
N SER A 153 19.94 -9.09 -12.17
CA SER A 153 18.80 -9.52 -12.98
C SER A 153 17.68 -8.50 -12.89
N PHE A 154 17.14 -8.09 -14.04
CA PHE A 154 15.95 -7.25 -14.10
C PHE A 154 14.83 -7.99 -14.83
N ALA A 155 13.60 -7.80 -14.35
CA ALA A 155 12.42 -8.02 -15.16
C ALA A 155 12.05 -6.68 -15.82
N VAL A 156 11.73 -6.73 -17.10
CA VAL A 156 11.24 -5.57 -17.84
C VAL A 156 9.86 -5.91 -18.36
N GLU A 157 8.93 -4.99 -18.11
CA GLU A 157 7.60 -5.00 -18.67
C GLU A 157 7.26 -3.60 -19.18
N GLY A 158 6.19 -3.50 -19.94
CA GLY A 158 5.54 -2.29 -20.39
C GLY A 158 4.25 -2.71 -21.09
N ASP A 159 3.32 -1.77 -21.26
CA ASP A 159 2.15 -2.00 -22.11
C ASP A 159 1.15 -3.05 -21.55
N GLU A 160 1.05 -3.18 -20.22
CA GLU A 160 0.26 -4.27 -19.60
C GLU A 160 -1.23 -4.08 -19.83
N GLY A 161 -1.70 -2.86 -19.54
CA GLY A 161 -3.08 -2.45 -19.64
C GLY A 161 -4.03 -3.14 -18.67
N TYR A 162 -5.11 -2.43 -18.32
CA TYR A 162 -6.29 -3.08 -17.76
C TYR A 162 -7.31 -3.37 -18.86
N PHE A 163 -7.67 -4.64 -19.02
CA PHE A 163 -8.67 -5.09 -19.98
C PHE A 163 -9.85 -5.75 -19.25
N PRO A 164 -11.01 -5.08 -19.13
CA PRO A 164 -12.14 -5.66 -18.43
C PRO A 164 -12.64 -6.92 -19.14
N VAL A 165 -13.15 -7.86 -18.36
CA VAL A 165 -13.86 -9.04 -18.89
C VAL A 165 -14.96 -8.55 -19.84
N VAL A 166 -14.96 -9.05 -21.07
CA VAL A 166 -16.02 -8.72 -22.05
C VAL A 166 -17.18 -9.69 -21.83
N PRO A 167 -18.33 -9.23 -21.28
CA PRO A 167 -19.45 -10.12 -21.04
C PRO A 167 -19.93 -10.73 -22.37
N ASN A 168 -20.24 -12.03 -22.36
CA ASN A 168 -20.78 -12.77 -23.52
C ASN A 168 -19.84 -12.86 -24.75
N SER A 169 -18.54 -12.69 -24.58
CA SER A 169 -17.56 -12.96 -25.64
C SER A 169 -17.42 -14.47 -25.93
N SER A 170 -17.16 -14.82 -27.19
CA SER A 170 -16.91 -16.21 -27.63
C SER A 170 -15.63 -16.28 -28.49
N PRO A 171 -14.55 -16.93 -28.01
CA PRO A 171 -14.44 -17.56 -26.68
C PRO A 171 -14.53 -16.53 -25.55
N ALA A 172 -14.89 -16.98 -24.34
CA ALA A 172 -14.94 -16.11 -23.16
C ALA A 172 -13.59 -15.42 -22.96
N LYS A 173 -13.58 -14.10 -23.14
CA LYS A 173 -12.43 -13.24 -22.94
C LYS A 173 -12.34 -12.88 -21.46
N ILE A 174 -11.76 -13.79 -20.67
CA ILE A 174 -11.26 -13.51 -19.32
C ILE A 174 -9.87 -12.90 -19.52
N VAL A 175 -9.82 -11.59 -19.72
CA VAL A 175 -8.61 -10.88 -20.11
C VAL A 175 -7.90 -10.34 -18.86
N ASP A 176 -7.54 -11.22 -17.94
CA ASP A 176 -6.70 -10.81 -16.81
C ASP A 176 -5.22 -11.01 -17.17
N TYR A 177 -4.79 -10.35 -18.26
CA TYR A 177 -3.40 -10.39 -18.68
C TYR A 177 -2.51 -9.73 -17.62
N GLU A 178 -2.98 -8.66 -16.99
CA GLU A 178 -2.31 -7.97 -15.91
C GLU A 178 -1.99 -8.91 -14.74
N ALA A 179 -2.97 -9.67 -14.24
CA ALA A 179 -2.73 -10.64 -13.17
C ALA A 179 -1.74 -11.74 -13.57
N ARG A 180 -1.81 -12.21 -14.82
CA ARG A 180 -0.87 -13.22 -15.33
C ARG A 180 0.54 -12.68 -15.47
N ILE A 181 0.69 -11.45 -15.94
CA ILE A 181 1.99 -10.77 -16.05
C ILE A 181 2.58 -10.61 -14.66
N ALA A 182 1.82 -10.08 -13.71
CA ALA A 182 2.22 -9.96 -12.31
C ALA A 182 2.62 -11.33 -11.71
N HIS A 183 1.79 -12.36 -11.87
CA HIS A 183 2.09 -13.72 -11.41
C HIS A 183 3.40 -14.26 -12.00
N LEU A 184 3.61 -14.08 -13.31
CA LEU A 184 4.80 -14.57 -14.02
C LEU A 184 6.06 -13.82 -13.62
N ILE A 185 6.02 -12.50 -13.44
CA ILE A 185 7.14 -11.70 -12.97
C ILE A 185 7.53 -12.13 -11.55
N TYR A 186 6.55 -12.25 -10.65
CA TYR A 186 6.77 -12.66 -9.26
C TYR A 186 7.41 -14.05 -9.16
N ASN A 187 6.99 -14.98 -10.03
CA ASN A 187 7.48 -16.35 -10.04
C ASN A 187 8.62 -16.61 -11.02
N ALA A 188 9.18 -15.60 -11.69
CA ALA A 188 10.13 -15.78 -12.80
C ALA A 188 11.34 -16.66 -12.44
N GLY A 189 11.83 -16.57 -11.20
CA GLY A 189 12.95 -17.40 -10.71
C GLY A 189 12.58 -18.86 -10.40
N SER A 190 11.29 -19.15 -10.23
CA SER A 190 10.76 -20.47 -9.87
C SER A 190 10.17 -21.23 -11.06
N ILE A 191 9.94 -20.55 -12.19
CA ILE A 191 9.38 -21.17 -13.40
C ILE A 191 10.45 -22.05 -14.07
N SER A 192 10.14 -23.34 -14.19
CA SER A 192 10.96 -24.31 -14.91
C SER A 192 10.43 -24.50 -16.32
N VAL A 193 11.27 -24.25 -17.33
CA VAL A 193 10.97 -24.53 -18.73
C VAL A 193 11.85 -25.69 -19.17
N GLN A 194 11.24 -26.78 -19.64
CA GLN A 194 11.97 -27.96 -20.08
C GLN A 194 13.02 -27.60 -21.14
N GLY A 195 14.27 -28.03 -20.90
CA GLY A 195 15.40 -27.73 -21.79
C GLY A 195 15.99 -26.32 -21.63
N SER A 196 15.51 -25.51 -20.68
CA SER A 196 16.06 -24.20 -20.36
C SER A 196 16.85 -24.22 -19.05
N ALA A 197 17.84 -23.32 -18.94
CA ALA A 197 18.50 -23.06 -17.67
C ALA A 197 17.54 -22.40 -16.67
N SER A 198 17.80 -22.61 -15.37
CA SER A 198 17.11 -21.89 -14.30
C SER A 198 17.41 -20.39 -14.42
N ARG A 199 16.37 -19.57 -14.22
CA ARG A 199 16.46 -18.12 -14.26
C ARG A 199 16.59 -17.59 -12.84
N PRO A 200 17.42 -16.57 -12.59
CA PRO A 200 17.43 -15.91 -11.29
C PRO A 200 16.11 -15.17 -11.08
N ALA A 201 15.70 -15.01 -9.82
CA ALA A 201 14.68 -14.03 -9.47
C ALA A 201 15.16 -12.62 -9.85
N PRO A 202 14.27 -11.71 -10.26
CA PRO A 202 14.68 -10.35 -10.57
C PRO A 202 15.05 -9.60 -9.28
N ASP A 203 16.15 -8.87 -9.33
CA ASP A 203 16.61 -7.98 -8.27
C ASP A 203 15.81 -6.66 -8.28
N PHE A 204 15.23 -6.35 -9.43
CA PHE A 204 14.45 -5.14 -9.70
C PHE A 204 13.51 -5.35 -10.88
N ILE A 205 12.41 -4.61 -10.90
CA ILE A 205 11.45 -4.58 -12.00
C ILE A 205 11.41 -3.17 -12.60
N LEU A 206 11.62 -3.09 -13.91
CA LEU A 206 11.46 -1.89 -14.70
C LEU A 206 10.17 -2.00 -15.51
N ASN A 207 9.18 -1.21 -15.16
CA ASN A 207 7.99 -1.00 -15.96
C ASN A 207 8.20 0.24 -16.87
N ALA A 208 8.12 0.03 -18.18
CA ALA A 208 8.42 1.00 -19.22
C ALA A 208 7.26 1.95 -19.57
N GLY A 209 6.15 1.90 -18.85
CA GLY A 209 4.99 2.78 -19.02
C GLY A 209 3.76 2.08 -19.61
N ASP A 210 2.74 2.89 -19.90
CA ASP A 210 1.47 2.44 -20.48
C ASP A 210 0.70 1.42 -19.61
N ASN A 211 0.74 1.64 -18.29
CA ASN A 211 0.24 0.71 -17.27
C ASN A 211 -1.25 0.37 -17.37
N VAL A 212 -2.11 1.39 -17.47
CA VAL A 212 -3.58 1.22 -17.34
C VAL A 212 -4.36 1.60 -18.61
N TYR A 213 -3.71 2.19 -19.63
CA TYR A 213 -4.22 2.69 -20.93
C TYR A 213 -5.46 3.60 -20.97
N THR A 214 -6.16 3.76 -19.86
CA THR A 214 -7.41 4.50 -19.76
C THR A 214 -7.12 5.91 -19.27
N VAL A 215 -6.65 6.77 -20.18
CA VAL A 215 -6.43 8.23 -20.00
C VAL A 215 -5.83 8.65 -18.66
N SER A 216 -4.85 7.87 -18.15
CA SER A 216 -4.04 8.19 -16.96
C SER A 216 -4.83 8.62 -15.73
N SER A 217 -6.06 8.11 -15.55
CA SER A 217 -6.84 8.51 -14.38
C SER A 217 -6.33 7.78 -13.13
N GLU A 218 -6.03 8.56 -12.09
CA GLU A 218 -5.63 8.06 -10.77
C GLU A 218 -6.52 6.91 -10.29
N GLY A 219 -7.85 7.02 -10.50
CA GLY A 219 -8.79 5.99 -10.12
C GLY A 219 -8.56 4.63 -10.79
N ASN A 220 -8.00 4.58 -12.00
CA ASN A 220 -7.67 3.30 -12.65
C ASN A 220 -6.46 2.63 -12.01
N TYR A 221 -5.50 3.39 -11.50
CA TYR A 221 -4.43 2.83 -10.68
C TYR A 221 -4.98 2.25 -9.38
N ARG A 222 -5.91 2.96 -8.72
CA ARG A 222 -6.56 2.51 -7.49
C ARG A 222 -7.36 1.23 -7.70
N ASP A 223 -8.17 1.20 -8.75
CA ASP A 223 -9.22 0.19 -8.92
C ASP A 223 -8.73 -1.04 -9.70
N PHE A 224 -7.64 -0.93 -10.46
CA PHE A 224 -7.15 -2.00 -11.34
C PHE A 224 -5.69 -2.36 -11.08
N PHE A 225 -4.75 -1.42 -11.21
CA PHE A 225 -3.32 -1.73 -11.10
C PHE A 225 -2.89 -2.20 -9.72
N PHE A 226 -3.16 -1.40 -8.69
CA PHE A 226 -2.72 -1.70 -7.32
C PHE A 226 -3.33 -2.99 -6.76
N PRO A 227 -4.63 -3.29 -6.97
CA PRO A 227 -5.20 -4.56 -6.56
C PRO A 227 -4.49 -5.79 -7.16
N VAL A 228 -3.99 -5.68 -8.39
CA VAL A 228 -3.33 -6.78 -9.11
C VAL A 228 -1.85 -6.90 -8.71
N PHE A 229 -1.08 -5.82 -8.80
CA PHE A 229 0.35 -5.79 -8.50
C PHE A 229 0.68 -5.80 -7.00
N ASN A 230 -0.33 -5.55 -6.17
CA ASN A 230 -0.27 -5.64 -4.72
C ASN A 230 -1.29 -6.66 -4.19
N SER A 231 -1.53 -7.76 -4.89
CA SER A 231 -2.48 -8.79 -4.44
C SER A 231 -1.97 -9.53 -3.19
N ASP A 232 -2.88 -9.91 -2.29
CA ASP A 232 -2.57 -10.80 -1.15
C ASP A 232 -2.35 -12.25 -1.59
N THR A 233 -2.88 -12.63 -2.76
CA THR A 233 -2.80 -13.99 -3.30
C THR A 233 -2.08 -13.98 -4.64
N ASP A 234 -1.07 -14.82 -4.76
CA ASP A 234 -0.32 -15.04 -6.00
C ASP A 234 -1.03 -16.04 -6.91
N THR A 235 -1.76 -15.58 -7.93
CA THR A 235 -2.41 -16.41 -8.93
C THR A 235 -2.56 -15.70 -10.28
N ASN A 236 -2.86 -16.47 -11.33
CA ASN A 236 -3.18 -15.96 -12.67
C ASN A 236 -4.51 -15.19 -12.77
N GLU A 237 -5.29 -15.13 -11.68
CA GLU A 237 -6.63 -14.53 -11.61
C GLU A 237 -6.69 -13.33 -10.67
N THR A 238 -5.68 -13.14 -9.81
CA THR A 238 -5.68 -12.06 -8.82
C THR A 238 -4.42 -11.20 -8.88
N GLY A 239 -3.35 -11.68 -9.50
CA GLY A 239 -2.06 -11.00 -9.55
C GLY A 239 -1.09 -11.54 -8.53
N ALA A 240 -0.21 -10.69 -8.01
CA ALA A 240 0.87 -11.10 -7.10
C ALA A 240 1.27 -9.96 -6.14
N PRO A 241 1.93 -10.25 -5.00
CA PRO A 241 2.40 -9.24 -4.05
C PRO A 241 3.71 -8.56 -4.51
N ILE A 242 3.78 -8.12 -5.78
CA ILE A 242 4.99 -7.55 -6.37
C ILE A 242 5.38 -6.26 -5.68
N ILE A 243 4.52 -5.23 -5.74
CA ILE A 243 4.96 -3.87 -5.38
C ILE A 243 5.14 -3.68 -3.87
N ARG A 244 4.66 -4.62 -3.03
CA ARG A 244 4.98 -4.68 -1.60
C ARG A 244 6.25 -5.45 -1.27
N SER A 245 6.81 -6.22 -2.21
CA SER A 245 7.91 -7.15 -1.92
C SER A 245 9.15 -6.97 -2.80
N MET A 246 9.00 -6.31 -3.95
CA MET A 246 10.05 -6.15 -4.95
C MET A 246 10.21 -4.68 -5.29
N LEU A 247 11.45 -4.26 -5.52
CA LEU A 247 11.74 -2.91 -5.99
C LEU A 247 11.24 -2.76 -7.42
N TYR A 248 10.30 -1.85 -7.61
CA TYR A 248 9.53 -1.69 -8.84
C TYR A 248 9.57 -0.23 -9.28
N TYR A 249 9.97 0.02 -10.52
CA TYR A 249 10.17 1.37 -11.04
C TYR A 249 9.37 1.56 -12.31
N ILE A 250 8.53 2.59 -12.27
CA ILE A 250 7.60 2.93 -13.32
C ILE A 250 8.16 4.12 -14.07
N VAL A 251 8.19 4.02 -15.39
CA VAL A 251 8.42 5.13 -16.31
C VAL A 251 7.07 5.66 -16.79
N ASP A 252 6.97 6.97 -17.01
CA ASP A 252 5.78 7.56 -17.63
C ASP A 252 5.72 7.18 -19.12
N GLY A 253 4.58 6.63 -19.53
CA GLY A 253 4.25 6.32 -20.92
C GLY A 253 3.76 7.53 -21.73
N ASN A 254 3.25 7.29 -22.94
CA ASN A 254 2.86 8.36 -23.88
C ASN A 254 1.46 8.95 -23.68
#